data_AF-A0A3D0NSA8-F1
#
_entry.id   AF-A0A3D0NSA8-F1
#
_cell.length_a   1.000
_cell.length_b   1.000
_cell.length_c   1.000
_cell.angle_alpha   90.00
_cell.angle_beta   90.00
_cell.angle_gamma   90.00
#
_symmetry.space_group_name_H-M   'P 1'
#
loop_
_entity.id
_entity.type
_entity.pdbx_description
1 polymer ?
#
loop_
_entity_poly.entity_id
_entity_poly.type
_entity_poly.pdbx_seq_one_letter_code
_entity_poly.pdbx_strand_id
1 'polypeptide(L)'
;MGYKEEFIEIYTSQIQREGAAELLEWMKKTDFFTAPASTKFHGACEQGLVMHSLNVYHTLMEKHFEKDKDNPESFAICALLHDLCKAQFYKVSTRNVKNDETGQWEKKPFYAVEDMFPYGHGEKSVFL
;
A
#
# COMPACT_ATOMS: atom_id res chain seq x y z
N MET A 1 7.27 1.31 -16.73
CA MET A 1 7.85 1.01 -15.40
C MET A 1 6.72 0.45 -14.55
N GLY A 2 6.96 -0.58 -13.73
CA GLY A 2 5.92 -1.11 -12.84
C GLY A 2 5.81 -0.27 -11.56
N TYR A 3 4.72 -0.46 -10.80
CA TYR A 3 4.45 0.34 -9.58
C TYR A 3 5.54 0.16 -8.52
N LYS A 4 6.09 -1.06 -8.37
CA LYS A 4 7.17 -1.32 -7.42
C LYS A 4 8.44 -0.56 -7.79
N GLU A 5 8.82 -0.58 -9.06
CA GLU A 5 10.02 0.08 -9.56
C GLU A 5 9.91 1.60 -9.40
N GLU A 6 8.77 2.17 -9.76
CA GLU A 6 8.47 3.59 -9.58
C GLU A 6 8.53 4.03 -8.11
N PHE A 7 7.90 3.25 -7.22
CA PHE A 7 7.94 3.51 -5.79
C PHE A 7 9.39 3.52 -5.28
N ILE A 8 10.19 2.52 -5.65
CA ILE A 8 11.59 2.42 -5.21
C ILE A 8 12.42 3.60 -5.74
N GLU A 9 12.24 3.99 -7.00
CA GLU A 9 12.94 5.14 -7.59
C GLU A 9 12.62 6.45 -6.85
N ILE A 10 11.34 6.72 -6.59
CA ILE A 10 10.93 7.91 -5.85
C ILE A 10 11.44 7.83 -4.40
N TYR A 11 11.25 6.70 -3.71
CA TYR A 11 11.68 6.50 -2.33
C TYR A 11 13.19 6.77 -2.18
N THR A 12 14.01 6.13 -3.01
CA THR A 12 15.47 6.23 -2.94
C THR A 12 16.02 7.59 -3.39
N SER A 13 15.29 8.33 -4.22
CA SER A 13 15.70 9.67 -4.65
C SER A 13 15.28 10.75 -3.66
N GLN A 14 14.09 10.63 -3.05
CA GLN A 14 13.52 11.65 -2.17
C GLN A 14 13.84 11.44 -0.69
N ILE A 15 13.98 10.20 -0.23
CA ILE A 15 14.11 9.87 1.20
C ILE A 15 15.56 9.47 1.49
N GLN A 16 16.31 10.36 2.15
CA GLN A 16 17.75 10.24 2.42
C GLN A 16 18.06 10.12 3.92
N ARG A 17 17.04 10.22 4.79
CA ARG A 17 17.21 10.07 6.24
C ARG A 17 17.74 8.68 6.64
N GLU A 18 18.43 8.66 7.78
CA GLU A 18 18.91 7.42 8.40
C GLU A 18 17.77 6.41 8.61
N GLY A 19 18.04 5.13 8.32
CA GLY A 19 17.06 4.05 8.42
C GLY A 19 16.20 3.82 7.16
N ALA A 20 16.23 4.73 6.18
CA ALA A 20 15.40 4.61 4.99
C ALA A 20 15.74 3.37 4.13
N ALA A 21 17.04 3.06 3.98
CA ALA A 21 17.47 1.89 3.24
C ALA A 21 17.02 0.58 3.91
N GLU A 22 17.17 0.50 5.23
CA GLU A 22 16.76 -0.64 6.05
C GLU A 22 15.24 -0.85 6.01
N LEU A 23 14.48 0.24 6.11
CA LEU A 23 13.01 0.20 5.99
C LEU A 23 12.58 -0.29 4.61
N LEU A 24 13.21 0.21 3.54
CA LEU A 24 12.90 -0.23 2.18
C LEU A 24 13.21 -1.72 1.98
N GLU A 25 14.32 -2.21 2.53
CA GLU A 25 14.65 -3.64 2.52
C GLU A 25 13.67 -4.48 3.32
N TRP A 26 13.12 -3.97 4.42
CA TRP A 26 12.03 -4.62 5.14
C TRP A 26 10.74 -4.67 4.30
N MET A 27 10.34 -3.55 3.69
CA MET A 27 9.16 -3.49 2.81
C MET A 27 9.24 -4.48 1.64
N LYS A 28 10.43 -4.69 1.08
CA LYS A 28 10.64 -5.68 -0.01
C LYS A 28 10.39 -7.12 0.44
N LYS A 29 10.42 -7.41 1.74
CA LYS A 29 10.17 -8.74 2.33
C LYS A 29 8.71 -8.92 2.76
N THR A 30 7.91 -7.87 2.75
CA THR A 30 6.46 -7.93 3.02
C THR A 30 5.68 -8.06 1.71
N ASP A 31 4.35 -8.10 1.83
CA ASP A 31 3.44 -8.08 0.68
C ASP A 31 3.11 -6.65 0.22
N PHE A 32 3.71 -5.58 0.75
CA PHE A 32 3.31 -4.18 0.47
C PHE A 32 3.19 -3.87 -1.03
N PHE A 33 4.08 -4.42 -1.84
CA PHE A 33 4.11 -4.21 -3.30
C PHE A 33 3.12 -5.07 -4.10
N THR A 34 2.48 -6.05 -3.48
CA THR A 34 1.53 -6.98 -4.13
C THR A 34 0.15 -6.95 -3.47
N ALA A 35 0.04 -6.47 -2.23
CA ALA A 35 -1.17 -6.40 -1.45
C ALA A 35 -2.22 -5.47 -2.09
N PRO A 36 -3.51 -5.74 -1.87
CA PRO A 36 -4.57 -4.78 -2.19
C PRO A 36 -4.53 -3.59 -1.21
N ALA A 37 -5.12 -2.46 -1.61
CA ALA A 37 -5.35 -1.33 -0.71
C ALA A 37 -6.62 -1.47 0.14
N SER A 38 -7.53 -2.37 -0.25
CA SER A 38 -8.78 -2.64 0.47
C SER A 38 -9.36 -4.01 0.10
N THR A 39 -10.32 -4.50 0.89
CA THR A 39 -10.95 -5.81 0.65
C THR A 39 -12.04 -5.82 -0.43
N LYS A 40 -12.65 -4.65 -0.69
CA LYS A 40 -13.83 -4.51 -1.56
C LYS A 40 -13.89 -3.18 -2.32
N PHE A 41 -13.21 -2.15 -1.85
CA PHE A 41 -13.33 -0.78 -2.35
C PHE A 41 -12.16 -0.46 -3.31
N HIS A 42 -11.69 0.79 -3.28
CA HIS A 42 -10.61 1.24 -4.15
C HIS A 42 -9.34 0.43 -3.90
N GLY A 43 -8.67 0.03 -4.99
CA GLY A 43 -7.47 -0.79 -4.94
C GLY A 43 -7.68 -2.20 -4.39
N ALA A 44 -8.90 -2.76 -4.45
CA ALA A 44 -9.15 -4.18 -4.19
C ALA A 44 -8.68 -5.08 -5.35
N CYS A 45 -7.41 -4.94 -5.72
CA CYS A 45 -6.72 -5.68 -6.77
C CYS A 45 -5.27 -5.93 -6.34
N GLU A 46 -4.58 -6.85 -7.01
CA GLU A 46 -3.15 -7.04 -6.79
C GLU A 46 -2.40 -5.72 -7.05
N GLN A 47 -1.35 -5.46 -6.26
CA GLN A 47 -0.56 -4.21 -6.27
C GLN A 47 -1.36 -2.95 -5.94
N GLY A 48 -2.61 -3.09 -5.45
CA GLY A 48 -3.48 -1.97 -5.16
C GLY A 48 -2.92 -1.02 -4.10
N LEU A 49 -2.16 -1.54 -3.12
CA LEU A 49 -1.58 -0.76 -2.03
C LEU A 49 -0.47 0.19 -2.53
N VAL A 50 0.53 -0.34 -3.23
CA VAL A 50 1.61 0.49 -3.82
C VAL A 50 1.06 1.47 -4.86
N MET A 51 0.10 1.06 -5.68
CA MET A 51 -0.59 1.94 -6.63
C MET A 51 -1.29 3.09 -5.90
N HIS A 52 -1.91 2.82 -4.74
CA HIS A 52 -2.55 3.85 -3.93
C HIS A 52 -1.53 4.87 -3.40
N SER A 53 -0.42 4.40 -2.80
CA SER A 53 0.67 5.27 -2.32
C SER A 53 1.23 6.17 -3.42
N LEU A 54 1.45 5.64 -4.63
CA LEU A 54 1.92 6.44 -5.78
C LEU A 54 0.90 7.50 -6.21
N ASN A 55 -0.38 7.14 -6.29
CA ASN A 55 -1.43 8.09 -6.66
C ASN A 55 -1.53 9.25 -5.65
N VAL A 56 -1.39 8.95 -4.36
CA VAL A 56 -1.34 9.97 -3.30
C VAL A 56 -0.10 10.86 -3.48
N TYR A 57 1.08 10.27 -3.70
CA TYR A 57 2.31 11.03 -3.91
C TYR A 57 2.20 11.98 -5.11
N HIS A 58 1.77 11.49 -6.26
CA HIS A 58 1.62 12.31 -7.47
C HIS A 58 0.61 13.43 -7.26
N THR A 59 -0.53 13.15 -6.63
CA THR A 59 -1.54 14.18 -6.34
C THR A 59 -0.98 15.24 -5.39
N LEU A 60 -0.24 14.82 -4.36
CA LEU A 60 0.35 15.72 -3.37
C LEU A 60 1.40 16.63 -4.03
N MET A 61 2.28 16.05 -4.84
CA MET A 61 3.32 16.78 -5.56
C MET A 61 2.76 17.70 -6.66
N GLU A 62 1.70 17.30 -7.35
CA GLU A 62 1.11 18.08 -8.44
C GLU A 62 0.27 19.27 -7.92
N LYS A 63 -0.53 19.06 -6.87
CA LYS A 63 -1.57 20.01 -6.47
C LYS A 63 -1.25 20.80 -5.20
N HIS A 64 -0.34 20.30 -4.38
CA HIS A 64 -0.15 20.81 -3.02
C HIS A 64 1.30 21.17 -2.69
N PHE A 65 2.27 20.75 -3.51
CA PHE A 65 3.68 21.06 -3.27
C PHE A 65 4.05 22.44 -3.81
N GLU A 66 4.52 23.31 -2.92
CA GLU A 66 5.09 24.60 -3.24
C GLU A 66 6.61 24.56 -3.03
N LYS A 67 7.38 24.62 -4.11
CA LYS A 67 8.85 24.43 -4.10
C LYS A 67 9.60 25.30 -3.08
N ASP A 68 9.14 26.53 -2.84
CA ASP A 68 9.82 27.48 -1.96
C ASP A 68 9.36 27.39 -0.49
N LYS A 69 8.34 26.57 -0.20
CA LYS A 69 7.76 26.44 1.16
C LYS A 69 7.85 25.02 1.71
N ASP A 70 7.76 24.03 0.85
CA ASP A 70 7.61 22.64 1.24
C ASP A 70 8.89 21.84 1.10
N ASN A 71 9.02 20.81 1.95
CA ASN A 71 10.11 19.86 1.87
C ASN A 71 9.68 18.63 1.05
N PRO A 72 10.38 18.30 -0.05
CA PRO A 72 10.00 17.19 -0.92
C PRO A 72 10.17 15.81 -0.25
N GLU A 73 11.16 15.63 0.63
CA GLU A 73 11.34 14.41 1.42
C GLU A 73 10.16 14.20 2.38
N SER A 74 9.70 15.26 3.06
CA SER A 74 8.51 15.18 3.93
C SER A 74 7.26 14.77 3.16
N PHE A 75 7.07 15.31 1.95
CA PHE A 75 5.95 14.93 1.08
C PHE A 75 6.07 13.47 0.63
N ALA A 76 7.27 13.02 0.25
CA ALA A 76 7.53 11.64 -0.12
C ALA A 76 7.25 10.68 1.05
N ILE A 77 7.73 10.97 2.26
CA ILE A 77 7.49 10.16 3.46
C ILE A 77 5.98 10.08 3.73
N CYS A 78 5.30 11.23 3.83
CA CYS A 78 3.88 11.27 4.12
C CYS A 78 3.08 10.50 3.07
N ALA A 79 3.31 10.73 1.79
CA ALA A 79 2.49 10.11 0.75
C ALA A 79 2.81 8.62 0.52
N LEU A 80 4.10 8.26 0.40
CA LEU A 80 4.49 6.89 0.09
C LEU A 80 4.21 5.94 1.26
N LEU A 81 4.39 6.40 2.50
CA LEU A 81 4.37 5.56 3.69
C LEU A 81 3.12 5.70 4.57
N HIS A 82 2.13 6.54 4.21
CA HIS A 82 0.92 6.74 5.04
C HIS A 82 0.18 5.44 5.39
N ASP A 83 0.22 4.47 4.49
CA ASP A 83 -0.50 3.20 4.59
C ASP A 83 0.46 1.99 4.77
N LEU A 84 1.70 2.24 5.20
CA LEU A 84 2.70 1.20 5.46
C LEU A 84 2.21 0.12 6.43
N CYS A 85 1.39 0.51 7.40
CA CYS A 85 0.75 -0.37 8.38
C CYS A 85 -0.25 -1.38 7.78
N LYS A 86 -0.57 -1.30 6.48
CA LYS A 86 -1.33 -2.33 5.76
C LYS A 86 -0.45 -3.44 5.19
N ALA A 87 0.86 -3.35 5.31
CA ALA A 87 1.73 -4.47 5.02
C ALA A 87 1.33 -5.69 5.89
N GLN A 88 1.12 -6.83 5.23
CA GLN A 88 0.71 -8.11 5.78
C GLN A 88 -0.65 -8.08 6.51
N PHE A 89 -1.51 -7.14 6.14
CA PHE A 89 -2.83 -6.96 6.75
C PHE A 89 -3.96 -7.68 5.99
N TYR A 90 -3.78 -7.91 4.70
CA TYR A 90 -4.78 -8.55 3.84
C TYR A 90 -4.33 -9.93 3.41
N LYS A 91 -5.28 -10.85 3.26
CA LYS A 91 -5.06 -12.18 2.68
C LYS A 91 -6.05 -12.48 1.56
N VAL A 92 -5.64 -13.30 0.62
CA VAL A 92 -6.57 -13.92 -0.33
C VAL A 92 -7.28 -15.07 0.37
N SER A 93 -8.61 -15.03 0.39
CA SER A 93 -9.48 -16.08 0.91
C SER A 93 -10.50 -16.48 -0.17
N THR A 94 -11.29 -17.52 0.07
CA THR A 94 -12.31 -17.99 -0.88
C THR A 94 -13.70 -17.95 -0.25
N ARG A 95 -14.69 -17.48 -1.00
CA ARG A 95 -16.10 -17.55 -0.63
C ARG A 95 -16.90 -18.29 -1.70
N ASN A 96 -17.95 -18.98 -1.27
CA ASN A 96 -18.90 -19.59 -2.21
C ASN A 96 -19.87 -18.51 -2.70
N VAL A 97 -19.97 -18.38 -4.02
CA VAL A 97 -20.92 -17.49 -4.69
C VAL A 97 -21.79 -18.35 -5.58
N LYS A 98 -23.11 -18.13 -5.54
CA LYS A 98 -24.02 -18.81 -6.46
C LYS A 98 -23.91 -18.15 -7.83
N ASN A 99 -23.67 -18.95 -8.86
CA ASN A 99 -23.68 -18.49 -10.24
C ASN A 99 -25.15 -18.38 -10.69
N ASP A 100 -25.58 -17.18 -11.08
CA ASP A 100 -26.97 -16.92 -11.46
C ASP A 100 -27.35 -17.58 -12.79
N GLU A 101 -26.38 -17.85 -13.67
CA GLU A 101 -26.61 -18.49 -14.97
C GLU A 101 -26.72 -20.01 -14.87
N THR A 102 -25.89 -20.65 -14.03
CA THR A 102 -25.83 -22.11 -13.89
C THR A 102 -26.57 -22.64 -12.67
N GLY A 103 -26.90 -21.76 -11.70
CA GLY A 103 -27.49 -22.12 -10.42
C GLY A 103 -26.53 -22.82 -9.44
N GLN A 104 -25.28 -23.08 -9.84
CA GLN A 104 -24.30 -23.83 -9.06
C GLN A 104 -23.51 -22.92 -8.12
N TRP A 105 -23.00 -23.50 -7.02
CA TRP A 105 -22.10 -22.80 -6.11
C TRP A 105 -20.66 -22.92 -6.58
N GLU A 106 -20.00 -21.78 -6.77
CA GLU A 106 -18.60 -21.68 -7.20
C GLU A 106 -17.76 -20.97 -6.13
N LYS A 107 -16.52 -21.42 -5.96
CA LYS A 107 -15.54 -20.73 -5.11
C LYS A 107 -14.95 -19.55 -5.88
N LYS A 108 -15.09 -18.34 -5.34
CA LYS A 108 -14.43 -17.13 -5.86
C LYS A 108 -13.43 -16.56 -4.85
N PRO A 109 -12.23 -16.15 -5.28
CA PRO A 109 -11.29 -15.48 -4.41
C PRO A 109 -11.83 -14.12 -3.98
N PHE A 110 -11.50 -13.70 -2.76
CA PHE A 110 -11.76 -12.36 -2.24
C PHE A 110 -10.67 -11.97 -1.23
N TYR A 111 -10.48 -10.68 -1.01
CA TYR A 111 -9.55 -10.19 0.00
C TYR A 111 -10.24 -10.13 1.37
N ALA A 112 -9.60 -10.68 2.39
CA ALA A 112 -10.04 -10.63 3.78
C ALA A 112 -8.99 -9.92 4.63
N VAL A 113 -9.41 -9.29 5.72
CA VAL A 113 -8.49 -8.79 6.74
C VAL A 113 -8.02 -9.97 7.58
N GLU A 114 -6.71 -10.10 7.75
CA GLU A 114 -6.09 -10.99 8.72
C GLU A 114 -5.09 -10.18 9.52
N ASP A 115 -5.59 -9.57 10.59
CA ASP A 115 -4.75 -8.75 11.43
C ASP A 115 -3.98 -9.61 12.43
N MET A 116 -2.76 -9.99 12.05
CA MET A 116 -1.86 -10.75 12.91
C MET A 116 -1.22 -9.91 14.03
N PHE A 117 -1.43 -8.60 14.03
CA PHE A 117 -0.80 -7.67 14.97
C PHE A 117 -1.85 -6.73 15.56
N PRO A 118 -2.37 -6.98 16.78
CA PRO A 118 -3.59 -6.37 17.32
C PRO A 118 -3.39 -4.92 17.81
N TYR A 119 -2.84 -4.06 16.96
CA TYR A 119 -2.69 -2.63 17.14
C TYR A 119 -3.56 -1.87 16.14
N GLY A 120 -4.04 -0.70 16.56
CA GLY A 120 -4.76 0.20 15.66
C GLY A 120 -3.85 0.73 14.55
N HIS A 121 -4.47 1.33 13.52
CA HIS A 121 -3.76 1.80 12.33
C HIS A 121 -2.65 2.79 12.67
N GLY A 122 -2.92 3.72 13.61
CA GLY A 122 -1.96 4.73 14.03
C GLY A 122 -0.80 4.13 14.82
N GLU A 123 -1.08 3.21 15.75
CA GLU A 123 -0.09 2.55 16.59
C GLU A 123 0.87 1.68 15.77
N LYS A 124 0.36 1.04 14.71
CA LYS A 124 1.18 0.28 13.76
C LYS A 124 2.17 1.15 13.01
N SER A 125 1.74 2.30 12.52
CA SER A 125 2.62 3.23 11.77
C SER A 125 3.72 3.85 12.63
N VAL A 126 3.60 3.81 13.96
CA VAL A 126 4.67 4.24 14.89
C VAL A 126 5.65 3.11 15.16
N PHE A 127 5.16 1.87 15.21
CA PHE A 127 5.98 0.70 15.54
C PHE A 127 6.80 0.18 14.35
N LEU A 128 6.18 0.17 13.16
CA LEU A 128 6.79 -0.26 11.89
C LEU A 128 7.65 0.84 11.28
#